data_AF-A0A2A2UVN3-F1
#
_entry.id   AF-A0A2A2UVN3-F1
#
_cell.length_a   1.000
_cell.length_b   1.000
_cell.length_c   1.000
_cell.angle_alpha   90.00
_cell.angle_beta   90.00
_cell.angle_gamma   90.00
#
_symmetry.space_group_name_H-M   'P 1'
#
loop_
_entity.id
_entity.type
_entity.pdbx_description
1 polymer ?
#
loop_
_entity_poly.entity_id
_entity_poly.type
_entity_poly.pdbx_seq_one_letter_code
_entity_poly.pdbx_strand_id
1 'polypeptide(L)'
;DRDKYPKVNLCMDVVGIQNSAMYCHLRWELIIRHMDNTKPLPDIPIYELDRSKDDLTREFDKQNNRPKLFWAGFSLGEQSRLKRLYEEDAADFNFTYGPEREEIVKPWLKWKPDLTQEQVNKKQSFIKVALIQVLTGLP
;
A
#
# COMPACT_ATOMS: atom_id res chain seq x y z
N ASP A 1 -3.32 -5.78 25.17
CA ASP A 1 -3.76 -7.03 24.51
C ASP A 1 -2.83 -8.24 24.66
N ARG A 2 -1.51 -8.07 24.94
CA ARG A 2 -0.63 -9.21 25.26
C ARG A 2 -1.11 -10.07 26.42
N ASP A 3 -1.71 -9.45 27.43
CA ASP A 3 -2.20 -10.14 28.63
C ASP A 3 -3.40 -11.05 28.35
N LYS A 4 -4.08 -10.86 27.21
CA LYS A 4 -5.30 -11.58 26.85
C LYS A 4 -5.01 -12.93 26.18
N TYR A 5 -3.85 -13.07 25.54
CA TYR A 5 -3.47 -14.29 24.79
C TYR A 5 -1.99 -14.66 24.97
N PRO A 6 -1.57 -15.04 26.19
CA PRO A 6 -0.15 -15.22 26.55
C PRO A 6 0.56 -16.41 25.87
N LYS A 7 -0.18 -17.24 25.12
CA LYS A 7 0.34 -18.42 24.42
C LYS A 7 0.32 -18.31 22.90
N VAL A 8 -0.14 -17.17 22.36
CA VAL A 8 -0.18 -16.98 20.91
C VAL A 8 1.21 -16.62 20.42
N ASN A 9 1.85 -17.59 19.78
CA ASN A 9 3.00 -17.33 18.92
C ASN A 9 2.47 -16.92 17.55
N LEU A 10 2.69 -15.66 17.16
CA LEU A 10 2.42 -15.23 15.79
C LEU A 10 3.45 -15.89 14.87
N CYS A 11 3.06 -16.97 14.22
CA CYS A 11 3.85 -17.57 13.15
C CYS A 11 3.37 -16.96 11.83
N MET A 12 4.21 -16.14 11.19
CA MET A 12 3.99 -15.72 9.81
C MET A 12 4.77 -16.64 8.89
N ASP A 13 4.09 -17.60 8.28
CA ASP A 13 4.66 -18.30 7.12
C ASP A 13 4.52 -17.40 5.89
N VAL A 14 5.65 -16.83 5.46
CA VAL A 14 5.71 -16.02 4.23
C VAL A 14 5.77 -16.96 3.03
N VAL A 15 4.68 -17.68 2.72
CA VAL A 15 4.63 -18.56 1.54
C VAL A 15 4.26 -17.73 0.30
N GLY A 16 5.19 -17.66 -0.66
CA GLY A 16 5.06 -16.92 -1.92
C GLY A 16 5.89 -15.63 -1.96
N ILE A 17 6.79 -15.53 -2.95
CA ILE A 17 7.78 -14.47 -3.24
C ILE A 17 9.11 -14.53 -2.43
N GLN A 18 9.55 -15.74 -2.04
CA GLN A 18 10.72 -15.94 -1.15
C GLN A 18 12.13 -15.78 -1.75
N ASN A 19 12.31 -15.37 -3.02
CA ASN A 19 13.66 -15.32 -3.61
C ASN A 19 14.31 -13.93 -3.67
N SER A 20 13.73 -12.89 -3.06
CA SER A 20 14.34 -11.56 -3.07
C SER A 20 14.24 -10.87 -1.71
N ALA A 21 15.40 -10.56 -1.13
CA ALA A 21 15.54 -9.87 0.16
C ALA A 21 14.79 -8.53 0.20
N MET A 22 14.74 -7.83 -0.94
CA MET A 22 13.97 -6.59 -1.11
C MET A 22 12.50 -6.76 -0.75
N TYR A 23 11.84 -7.82 -1.24
CA TYR A 23 10.42 -8.06 -0.94
C TYR A 23 10.18 -8.39 0.53
N CYS A 24 11.12 -9.10 1.18
CA CYS A 24 11.05 -9.33 2.62
C CYS A 24 11.10 -8.02 3.41
N HIS A 25 12.00 -7.11 3.05
CA HIS A 25 12.09 -5.80 3.68
C HIS A 25 10.85 -4.93 3.43
N LEU A 26 10.35 -4.87 2.20
CA LEU A 26 9.12 -4.12 1.88
C LEU A 26 7.91 -4.64 2.67
N ARG A 27 7.78 -5.96 2.82
CA ARG A 27 6.71 -6.55 3.65
C ARG A 27 6.88 -6.22 5.12
N TRP A 28 8.11 -6.28 5.64
CA TRP A 28 8.39 -5.93 7.03
C TRP A 28 8.05 -4.46 7.32
N GLU A 29 8.45 -3.55 6.43
CA GLU A 29 8.13 -2.12 6.50
C GLU A 29 6.62 -1.85 6.46
N LEU A 30 5.87 -2.61 5.65
CA LEU A 30 4.41 -2.55 5.63
C LEU A 30 3.81 -2.99 6.97
N ILE A 31 4.28 -4.11 7.52
CA ILE A 31 3.79 -4.64 8.79
C ILE A 31 4.05 -3.66 9.92
N ILE A 32 5.27 -3.11 10.05
CA ILE A 32 5.58 -2.14 11.11
C ILE A 32 4.65 -0.93 11.00
N ARG A 33 4.50 -0.34 9.81
CA ARG A 33 3.63 0.83 9.63
C ARG A 33 2.16 0.52 9.88
N HIS A 34 1.68 -0.66 9.50
CA HIS A 34 0.31 -1.08 9.78
C HIS A 34 0.07 -1.25 11.29
N MET A 35 1.07 -1.72 12.02
CA MET A 35 0.98 -1.94 13.47
C MET A 35 1.14 -0.65 14.29
N ASP A 36 1.67 0.43 13.70
CA ASP A 36 1.76 1.76 14.34
C ASP A 36 0.41 2.48 14.29
N ASN A 37 -0.40 2.24 15.31
CA ASN A 37 -1.72 2.84 15.50
C ASN A 37 -1.70 4.34 15.88
N THR A 38 -0.52 4.98 15.91
CA THR A 38 -0.40 6.44 16.06
C THR A 38 -0.31 7.16 14.71
N LYS A 39 -0.18 6.43 13.61
CA LYS A 39 -0.03 6.95 12.24
C LYS A 39 -1.16 6.46 11.34
N PRO A 40 -1.55 7.23 10.31
CA PRO A 40 -2.54 6.77 9.33
C PRO A 40 -2.05 5.49 8.65
N LEU A 41 -3.01 4.69 8.14
CA LEU A 41 -2.71 3.49 7.38
C LEU A 41 -1.74 3.80 6.24
N PRO A 42 -0.78 2.90 5.96
CA PRO A 42 0.11 3.02 4.80
C PRO A 42 -0.65 3.38 3.53
N ASP A 43 -0.15 4.34 2.75
CA ASP A 43 -0.82 4.74 1.51
C ASP A 43 -0.46 3.81 0.36
N ILE A 44 -1.06 2.62 0.40
CA ILE A 44 -0.86 1.57 -0.58
C ILE A 44 -2.19 1.10 -1.18
N PRO A 45 -2.16 0.52 -2.40
CA PRO A 45 -3.39 0.21 -3.12
C PRO A 45 -4.32 -0.79 -2.43
N ILE A 46 -3.78 -1.74 -1.63
CA ILE A 46 -4.59 -2.73 -0.93
C ILE A 46 -5.58 -2.09 0.06
N TYR A 47 -5.22 -0.93 0.64
CA TYR A 47 -6.05 -0.24 1.61
C TYR A 47 -7.01 0.76 0.97
N GLU A 48 -6.88 1.10 -0.33
CA GLU A 48 -7.57 2.24 -0.98
C GLU A 48 -9.05 2.35 -0.62
N LEU A 49 -9.76 1.22 -0.62
CA LEU A 49 -11.21 1.16 -0.42
C LEU A 49 -11.61 1.16 1.05
N ASP A 50 -10.68 0.80 1.92
CA ASP A 50 -10.88 0.71 3.36
C ASP A 50 -10.26 1.89 4.11
N ARG A 51 -9.44 2.73 3.47
CA ARG A 51 -8.82 3.94 4.07
C ARG A 51 -9.81 4.81 4.81
N SER A 52 -11.00 5.02 4.23
CA SER A 52 -12.04 5.87 4.84
C SER A 52 -12.69 5.27 6.10
N LYS A 53 -12.52 3.97 6.34
CA LYS A 53 -13.05 3.27 7.53
C LYS A 53 -12.17 3.47 8.75
N ASP A 54 -10.89 3.77 8.57
CA ASP A 54 -9.98 4.11 9.65
C ASP A 54 -10.08 5.62 9.95
N ASP A 55 -10.37 5.96 11.20
CA ASP A 55 -10.68 7.34 11.60
C ASP A 55 -9.46 8.28 11.46
N LEU A 56 -8.29 7.80 11.86
CA LEU A 56 -7.03 8.55 11.79
C LEU A 56 -6.64 8.79 10.32
N THR A 57 -6.73 7.76 9.49
CA THR A 57 -6.48 7.83 8.04
C THR A 57 -7.46 8.77 7.35
N ARG A 58 -8.75 8.69 7.69
CA ARG A 58 -9.79 9.55 7.11
C ARG A 58 -9.54 11.03 7.41
N GLU A 59 -9.17 11.37 8.64
CA GLU A 59 -8.87 12.74 9.01
C GLU A 59 -7.57 13.23 8.35
N PHE A 60 -6.54 12.39 8.30
CA PHE A 60 -5.30 12.69 7.58
C PHE A 60 -5.54 12.96 6.08
N ASP A 61 -6.31 12.10 5.41
CA ASP A 61 -6.64 12.24 4.00
C ASP A 61 -7.41 13.54 3.72
N LYS A 62 -8.33 13.91 4.62
CA LYS A 62 -9.10 15.16 4.55
C LYS A 62 -8.21 16.39 4.70
N GLN A 63 -7.31 16.41 5.69
CA GLN A 63 -6.40 17.53 5.93
C GLN A 63 -5.42 17.76 4.79
N ASN A 64 -5.02 16.69 4.10
CA ASN A 64 -4.05 16.75 3.01
C ASN A 64 -4.68 16.80 1.61
N ASN A 65 -6.02 16.90 1.51
CA ASN A 65 -6.76 16.90 0.25
C ASN A 65 -6.39 15.71 -0.67
N ARG A 66 -6.25 14.51 -0.08
CA ARG A 66 -5.93 13.30 -0.84
C ARG A 66 -7.04 13.01 -1.87
N PRO A 67 -6.72 12.74 -3.14
CA PRO A 67 -7.71 12.31 -4.13
C PRO A 67 -8.42 11.02 -3.70
N LYS A 68 -9.75 10.98 -3.85
CA LYS A 68 -10.52 9.75 -3.63
C LYS A 68 -10.18 8.73 -4.71
N LEU A 69 -10.08 7.44 -4.35
CA LEU A 69 -9.80 6.36 -5.28
C LEU A 69 -8.50 6.57 -6.07
N PHE A 70 -7.49 7.15 -5.42
CA PHE A 70 -6.20 7.50 -6.03
C PHE A 70 -5.55 6.29 -6.71
N TRP A 71 -5.33 5.20 -5.97
CA TRP A 71 -4.71 4.01 -6.53
C TRP A 71 -5.59 3.28 -7.55
N ALA A 72 -6.90 3.37 -7.37
CA ALA A 72 -7.90 2.83 -8.30
C ALA A 72 -7.99 3.62 -9.62
N GLY A 73 -7.46 4.84 -9.66
CA GLY A 73 -7.40 5.67 -10.85
C GLY A 73 -6.29 5.31 -11.84
N PHE A 74 -5.43 4.35 -11.52
CA PHE A 74 -4.39 3.91 -12.46
C PHE A 74 -4.90 2.76 -13.34
N SER A 75 -4.70 2.83 -14.65
CA SER A 75 -4.93 1.71 -15.55
C SER A 75 -3.98 0.55 -15.24
N LEU A 76 -4.33 -0.68 -15.67
CA LEU A 76 -3.47 -1.86 -15.46
C LEU A 76 -2.04 -1.67 -16.01
N GLY A 77 -1.92 -0.98 -17.15
CA GLY A 77 -0.63 -0.66 -17.75
C GLY A 77 0.19 0.26 -16.87
N GLU A 78 -0.41 1.33 -16.36
CA GLU A 78 0.26 2.25 -15.44
C GLU A 78 0.58 1.61 -14.10
N GLN A 79 -0.31 0.78 -13.55
CA GLN A 79 0.00 0.00 -12.34
C GLN A 79 1.23 -0.89 -12.54
N SER A 80 1.34 -1.55 -13.71
CA SER A 80 2.48 -2.39 -14.05
C SER A 80 3.78 -1.59 -14.26
N ARG A 81 3.67 -0.37 -14.80
CA ARG A 81 4.79 0.56 -14.95
C ARG A 81 5.28 1.07 -13.59
N LEU A 82 4.36 1.49 -12.72
CA LEU A 82 4.67 1.95 -11.36
C LEU A 82 5.31 0.82 -10.56
N LYS A 83 4.78 -0.40 -10.62
CA LYS A 83 5.37 -1.57 -9.96
C LYS A 83 6.83 -1.80 -10.35
N ARG A 84 7.17 -1.72 -11.65
CA ARG A 84 8.56 -1.83 -12.11
C ARG A 84 9.45 -0.70 -11.59
N LEU A 85 8.98 0.55 -11.66
CA LEU A 85 9.71 1.69 -11.14
C LEU A 85 10.00 1.57 -9.64
N TYR A 86 9.02 1.07 -8.87
CA TYR A 86 9.19 0.79 -7.45
C TYR A 86 10.19 -0.32 -7.19
N GLU A 87 10.17 -1.40 -7.96
CA GLU A 87 11.14 -2.49 -7.82
C GLU A 87 12.56 -2.03 -8.14
N GLU A 88 12.73 -1.17 -9.16
CA GLU A 88 14.01 -0.57 -9.50
C GLU A 88 14.53 0.35 -8.37
N ASP A 89 13.69 1.25 -7.83
CA ASP A 89 14.09 2.15 -6.72
C ASP A 89 14.32 1.39 -5.41
N ALA A 90 13.53 0.35 -5.14
CA ALA A 90 13.65 -0.48 -3.95
C ALA A 90 14.88 -1.39 -3.98
N ALA A 91 15.41 -1.74 -5.15
CA ALA A 91 16.62 -2.54 -5.29
C ALA A 91 17.84 -1.84 -4.67
N ASP A 92 17.90 -0.51 -4.77
CA ASP A 92 19.01 0.32 -4.27
C ASP A 92 18.71 0.96 -2.89
N PHE A 93 17.54 0.71 -2.31
CA PHE A 93 17.14 1.32 -1.05
C PHE A 93 17.82 0.66 0.17
N ASN A 94 18.41 1.47 1.04
CA ASN A 94 18.92 1.00 2.33
C ASN A 94 17.77 0.81 3.32
N PHE A 95 17.24 -0.40 3.43
CA PHE A 95 16.12 -0.71 4.33
C PHE A 95 16.43 -0.58 5.82
N THR A 96 17.70 -0.46 6.22
CA THR A 96 18.10 -0.34 7.63
C THR A 96 18.22 1.11 8.09
N TYR A 97 18.70 1.99 7.20
CA TYR A 97 19.04 3.38 7.55
C TYR A 97 18.49 4.41 6.56
N GLY A 98 17.65 3.99 5.62
CA GLY A 98 17.05 4.88 4.64
C GLY A 98 16.14 5.90 5.31
N PRO A 99 16.19 7.18 4.88
CA PRO A 99 15.31 8.19 5.44
C PRO A 99 13.85 7.92 5.07
N GLU A 100 12.92 8.34 5.93
CA GLU A 100 11.51 8.39 5.57
C GLU A 100 11.32 9.34 4.39
N ARG A 101 10.66 8.87 3.32
CA ARG A 101 10.42 9.68 2.13
C ARG A 101 8.98 10.15 2.10
N GLU A 102 8.75 11.44 1.82
CA GLU A 102 7.38 12.01 1.76
C GLU A 102 6.50 11.31 0.71
N GLU A 103 7.11 10.81 -0.37
CA GLU A 103 6.43 10.03 -1.41
C GLU A 103 5.81 8.71 -0.91
N ILE A 104 6.26 8.17 0.23
CA ILE A 104 5.68 6.98 0.86
C ILE A 104 4.39 7.35 1.61
N VAL A 105 4.33 8.57 2.17
CA VAL A 105 3.21 9.05 2.99
C VAL A 105 2.18 9.77 2.13
N LYS A 106 2.62 10.46 1.07
CA LYS A 106 1.79 11.28 0.17
C LYS A 106 2.08 10.98 -1.31
N PRO A 107 1.84 9.73 -1.78
CA PRO A 107 2.16 9.31 -3.14
C PRO A 107 1.47 10.15 -4.23
N TRP A 108 0.31 10.74 -3.93
CA TRP A 108 -0.46 11.60 -4.84
C TRP A 108 0.20 12.95 -5.13
N LEU A 109 1.24 13.35 -4.40
CA LEU A 109 2.05 14.52 -4.76
C LEU A 109 2.98 14.22 -5.94
N LYS A 110 3.41 12.96 -6.08
CA LYS A 110 4.35 12.52 -7.13
C LYS A 110 3.64 11.96 -8.35
N TRP A 111 2.64 11.10 -8.15
CA TRP A 111 1.96 10.43 -9.25
C TRP A 111 0.54 10.96 -9.45
N LYS A 112 0.10 10.93 -10.71
CA LYS A 112 -1.25 11.32 -11.10
C LYS A 112 -1.92 10.14 -11.81
N PRO A 113 -3.14 9.75 -11.41
CA PRO A 113 -3.87 8.69 -12.08
C PRO A 113 -4.22 9.06 -13.53
N ASP A 114 -4.23 8.08 -14.43
CA ASP A 114 -4.55 8.24 -15.85
C ASP A 114 -6.04 8.04 -16.17
N LEU A 115 -6.82 7.48 -15.24
CA LEU A 115 -8.27 7.31 -15.36
C LEU A 115 -9.03 8.47 -14.72
N THR A 116 -10.16 8.83 -15.33
CA THR A 116 -11.10 9.79 -14.75
C THR A 116 -11.93 9.14 -13.64
N GLN A 117 -12.46 9.96 -12.73
CA GLN A 117 -13.32 9.48 -11.64
C GLN A 117 -14.56 8.73 -12.16
N GLU A 118 -15.11 9.13 -13.30
CA GLU A 118 -16.24 8.46 -13.94
C GLU A 118 -15.86 7.04 -14.40
N GLN A 119 -14.68 6.89 -15.02
CA GLN A 119 -14.16 5.59 -15.46
C GLN A 119 -13.90 4.65 -14.28
N VAL A 120 -13.35 5.19 -13.18
CA VAL A 120 -13.13 4.43 -11.94
C VAL A 120 -14.46 3.96 -11.36
N ASN A 121 -15.44 4.85 -11.23
CA ASN A 121 -16.75 4.54 -10.66
C ASN A 121 -17.48 3.43 -11.45
N LYS A 122 -17.37 3.42 -12.78
CA LYS A 122 -17.94 2.37 -13.64
C LYS A 122 -17.27 1.01 -13.48
N LYS A 123 -16.03 0.95 -12.96
CA LYS A 123 -15.21 -0.28 -12.86
C LYS A 123 -14.87 -0.69 -11.42
N GLN A 124 -15.49 -0.08 -10.41
CA GLN A 124 -15.13 -0.27 -8.99
C GLN A 124 -15.07 -1.74 -8.53
N SER A 125 -15.95 -2.62 -9.01
CA SER A 125 -15.92 -4.05 -8.64
C SER A 125 -14.75 -4.82 -9.27
N PHE A 126 -14.35 -4.48 -10.49
CA PHE A 126 -13.21 -5.07 -11.18
C PHE A 126 -11.87 -4.55 -10.63
N ILE A 127 -11.82 -3.26 -10.29
CA ILE A 127 -10.62 -2.61 -9.72
C ILE A 127 -10.26 -3.22 -8.35
N LYS A 128 -11.26 -3.62 -7.54
CA LYS A 128 -11.05 -4.41 -6.31
C LYS A 128 -10.19 -5.65 -6.57
N VAL A 129 -10.53 -6.41 -7.60
CA VAL A 129 -9.87 -7.68 -7.95
C VAL A 129 -8.48 -7.42 -8.54
N ALA A 130 -8.36 -6.46 -9.45
CA ALA A 130 -7.11 -6.12 -10.12
C ALA A 130 -6.03 -5.54 -9.18
N LEU A 131 -6.40 -4.64 -8.26
CA LEU A 131 -5.46 -4.05 -7.30
C LEU A 131 -4.87 -5.10 -6.34
N ILE A 132 -5.67 -6.09 -5.95
CA ILE A 132 -5.21 -7.22 -5.12
C ILE A 132 -4.26 -8.11 -5.94
N GLN A 133 -4.65 -8.50 -7.15
CA GLN A 133 -3.85 -9.41 -7.99
C GLN A 133 -2.46 -8.86 -8.35
N VAL A 134 -2.36 -7.58 -8.75
CA VAL A 134 -1.10 -7.00 -9.26
C VAL A 134 -0.07 -6.75 -8.16
N LEU A 135 -0.52 -6.48 -6.92
CA LEU A 135 0.37 -6.02 -5.84
C LEU A 135 0.60 -7.03 -4.72
N THR A 136 -0.33 -7.97 -4.51
CA THR A 136 -0.14 -9.05 -3.52
C THR A 136 0.18 -10.40 -4.16
N GLY A 137 0.12 -10.52 -5.49
CA GLY A 137 0.42 -11.76 -6.21
C GLY A 137 -0.54 -12.91 -5.89
N LEU A 138 -1.75 -12.61 -5.42
CA LEU A 138 -2.81 -13.61 -5.28
C LEU A 138 -3.44 -13.85 -6.67
N PRO A 139 -3.58 -15.11 -7.11
CA PRO A 139 -4.32 -15.42 -8.34
C PRO A 139 -5.80 -15.01 -8.25
#